data_AF-A0A9D2PGU7-F1
#
_entry.id   AF-A0A9D2PGU7-F1
#
_cell.length_a   1.000
_cell.length_b   1.000
_cell.length_c   1.000
_cell.angle_alpha   90.00
_cell.angle_beta   90.00
_cell.angle_gamma   90.00
#
_symmetry.space_group_name_H-M   'P 1'
#
loop_
_entity.id
_entity.type
_entity.pdbx_description
1 polymer ?
#
loop_
_entity_poly.entity_id
_entity_poly.type
_entity_poly.pdbx_seq_one_letter_code
_entity_poly.pdbx_strand_id
1 'polypeptide(L)' 'MMIDDLIKRWENKENTDEGWLQLEKDMIQFLHEDHPLEEKRKLSPLGILESTVVVCDGIKRRKGLIK' A
#
# COMPACT_ATOMS: atom_id res chain seq x y z
N MET A 1 -3.11 -13.15 -3.28
CA MET A 1 -3.69 -12.16 -2.35
C MET A 1 -4.85 -11.48 -3.05
N MET A 2 -5.96 -11.18 -2.38
CA MET A 2 -7.12 -10.54 -3.03
C MET A 2 -7.07 -9.02 -2.89
N ILE A 3 -7.55 -8.30 -3.90
CA ILE A 3 -7.58 -6.83 -3.88
C ILE A 3 -8.41 -6.27 -2.72
N ASP A 4 -9.50 -6.94 -2.34
CA ASP A 4 -10.38 -6.50 -1.26
C ASP A 4 -9.71 -6.55 0.12
N ASP A 5 -8.75 -7.46 0.31
CA ASP A 5 -7.98 -7.54 1.55
C ASP A 5 -7.02 -6.35 1.69
N LEU A 6 -6.42 -5.92 0.58
CA LEU A 6 -5.57 -4.74 0.52
C LEU A 6 -6.38 -3.47 0.80
N ILE A 7 -7.58 -3.36 0.23
CA ILE A 7 -8.49 -2.23 0.45
C ILE A 7 -8.91 -2.17 1.92
N LYS A 8 -9.36 -3.29 2.52
CA LYS A 8 -9.75 -3.33 3.94
C LYS A 8 -8.62 -2.90 4.87
N ARG A 9 -7.38 -3.34 4.59
CA ARG A 9 -6.20 -2.93 5.36
C ARG A 9 -5.88 -1.44 5.20
N TRP A 10 -6.12 -0.88 4.02
CA TRP A 10 -5.96 0.55 3.75
C TRP A 10 -7.03 1.43 4.42
N GLU A 11 -8.26 0.92 4.54
CA GLU A 11 -9.36 1.58 5.24
C GLU A 11 -9.15 1.62 6.76
N ASN A 12 -8.44 0.63 7.32
CA ASN A 12 -8.08 0.62 8.73
C ASN A 12 -7.08 1.75 9.06
N LYS A 13 -7.57 2.87 9.59
CA LYS A 13 -6.75 4.03 9.96
C LYS A 13 -6.01 3.86 11.29
N GLU A 14 -6.30 2.81 12.05
CA GLU A 14 -5.58 2.46 13.30
C GLU A 14 -4.42 1.49 13.04
N ASN A 15 -4.03 1.31 11.78
CA ASN A 15 -2.94 0.42 11.40
C ASN A 15 -1.59 0.93 11.93
N THR A 16 -0.72 -0.01 12.33
CA THR A 16 0.61 0.32 12.87
C THR A 16 1.56 0.77 11.77
N ASP A 17 2.67 1.41 12.14
CA ASP A 17 3.73 1.79 11.20
C ASP A 17 4.21 0.58 10.38
N GLU A 18 4.49 -0.53 11.04
CA GLU A 18 4.90 -1.78 10.40
C GLU A 18 3.80 -2.33 9.48
N GLY A 19 2.53 -2.19 9.89
CA GLY A 19 1.39 -2.61 9.09
C GLY A 19 1.21 -1.79 7.82
N TRP A 20 1.44 -0.48 7.87
CA TRP A 20 1.49 0.40 6.69
C TRP A 20 2.63 0.03 5.75
N LEU A 21 3.84 -0.16 6.29
CA LEU A 21 5.01 -0.55 5.48
C LEU A 21 4.84 -1.92 4.84
N GLN A 22 4.20 -2.87 5.51
CA GLN A 22 3.88 -4.17 4.93
C GLN A 22 2.78 -4.04 3.87
N LEU A 23 1.76 -3.21 4.10
CA LEU A 23 0.71 -2.96 3.12
C LEU A 23 1.26 -2.38 1.81
N GLU A 24 2.21 -1.44 1.88
CA GLU A 24 2.90 -0.91 0.70
C GLU A 24 3.58 -2.03 -0.10
N LYS A 25 4.35 -2.89 0.57
CA LYS A 25 5.04 -4.03 -0.08
C LYS A 25 4.05 -4.99 -0.73
N ASP A 26 2.97 -5.30 -0.03
CA ASP A 26 1.93 -6.22 -0.49
C ASP A 26 1.19 -5.66 -1.73
N MET A 27 0.90 -4.36 -1.74
CA MET A 27 0.31 -3.68 -2.91
C MET A 27 1.25 -3.67 -4.12
N ILE A 28 2.55 -3.39 -3.90
CA ILE A 28 3.56 -3.45 -4.97
C ILE A 28 3.66 -4.88 -5.53
N GLN A 29 3.70 -5.88 -4.65
CA GLN A 29 3.71 -7.28 -5.06
C GLN A 29 2.47 -7.64 -5.87
N PHE A 30 1.28 -7.23 -5.43
CA PHE A 30 0.02 -7.45 -6.16
C PHE A 30 0.07 -6.85 -7.59
N LEU A 31 0.70 -5.68 -7.78
CA LEU A 31 0.86 -5.10 -9.12
C LEU A 31 1.79 -5.93 -10.03
N HIS A 32 2.79 -6.60 -9.45
CA HIS A 32 3.73 -7.47 -10.19
C HIS A 32 3.18 -8.87 -10.50
N GLU A 33 2.23 -9.36 -9.72
CA GLU A 33 1.57 -10.66 -9.95
C GLU A 33 0.56 -10.63 -11.11
N ASP A 34 0.13 -11.79 -11.61
CA ASP A 34 -0.87 -11.89 -12.67
C ASP A 34 -2.30 -11.73 -12.12
N HIS A 35 -2.73 -10.47 -12.00
CA HIS A 35 -4.08 -10.08 -11.56
C HIS A 35 -4.82 -9.29 -12.65
N PRO A 36 -6.16 -9.29 -12.66
CA PRO A 36 -6.95 -8.51 -13.60
C PRO A 36 -6.56 -7.03 -13.61
N LEU A 37 -6.48 -6.44 -14.81
CA LEU A 37 -6.09 -5.03 -14.97
C LEU A 37 -7.03 -4.08 -14.21
N GLU A 38 -8.32 -4.41 -14.14
CA GLU A 38 -9.31 -3.63 -13.40
C GLU A 38 -9.03 -3.58 -11.90
N GLU A 39 -8.52 -4.67 -11.32
CA GLU A 39 -8.12 -4.73 -9.92
C GLU A 39 -6.83 -3.95 -9.68
N LYS A 40 -5.83 -4.12 -10.57
CA LYS A 40 -4.59 -3.34 -10.52
C LYS A 40 -4.84 -1.84 -10.58
N ARG A 41 -5.81 -1.40 -11.40
CA ARG A 41 -6.23 0.01 -11.49
C ARG A 41 -6.81 0.58 -10.20
N LYS A 42 -7.33 -0.24 -9.29
CA LYS A 42 -7.74 0.21 -7.94
C LYS A 42 -6.53 0.62 -7.10
N LEU A 43 -5.36 0.02 -7.36
CA LEU A 43 -4.11 0.37 -6.70
C LEU A 43 -3.33 1.46 -7.44
N SER A 44 -3.16 1.36 -8.77
CA SER A 44 -2.34 2.27 -9.57
C SER A 44 -2.70 2.22 -11.06
N PRO A 45 -2.58 3.33 -11.82
CA PRO A 45 -2.22 4.68 -11.37
C PRO A 45 -3.38 5.43 -10.69
N LEU A 46 -3.04 6.36 -9.79
CA LEU A 46 -3.96 7.23 -9.02
C LEU A 46 -4.93 6.47 -8.09
N GLY A 47 -4.53 5.28 -7.65
CA GLY A 47 -5.31 4.47 -6.73
C GLY A 47 -4.88 4.65 -5.28
N ILE A 48 -5.14 3.63 -4.47
CA ILE A 48 -4.81 3.66 -3.04
C ILE A 48 -3.31 3.48 -2.75
N LEU A 49 -2.52 3.00 -3.71
CA LEU A 49 -1.07 2.84 -3.53
C LEU A 49 -0.39 4.19 -3.36
N GLU A 50 -0.74 5.19 -4.16
CA GLU A 50 -0.13 6.53 -4.08
C GLU A 50 -0.36 7.17 -2.70
N SER A 51 -1.57 7.04 -2.16
CA SER A 51 -1.87 7.48 -0.79
C SER A 51 -1.08 6.69 0.26
N THR A 52 -0.93 5.38 0.05
CA THR A 52 -0.16 4.49 0.95
C THR A 52 1.33 4.85 0.96
N VAL A 53 1.90 5.16 -0.19
CA VAL A 53 3.31 5.58 -0.33
C VAL A 53 3.56 6.88 0.44
N VAL A 54 2.66 7.87 0.37
CA VAL A 54 2.80 9.12 1.13
C VAL A 54 2.84 8.86 2.65
N VAL A 55 1.96 7.99 3.14
CA VAL A 55 1.96 7.59 4.57
C VAL A 55 3.26 6.88 4.93
N CYS A 56 3.69 5.92 4.11
CA CYS A 56 4.91 5.15 4.33
C CYS A 56 6.17 6.03 4.28
N ASP A 57 6.23 7.02 3.42
CA ASP A 57 7.33 8.00 3.36
C ASP A 57 7.41 8.82 4.64
N GLY A 58 6.28 9.26 5.19
CA GLY A 58 6.22 9.92 6.49
C GLY A 58 6.78 9.04 7.62
N ILE A 59 6.40 7.76 7.64
CA ILE A 59 6.91 6.76 8.60
C ILE A 59 8.41 6.57 8.43
N LYS A 60 8.88 6.34 7.19
CA LYS A 60 10.29 6.11 6.88
C LYS A 60 11.16 7.31 7.28
N ARG A 61 10.72 8.55 7.03
CA ARG A 61 11.41 9.77 7.47
C ARG A 61 11.48 9.87 9.00
N ARG A 62 10.35 9.67 9.69
CA ARG A 62 10.30 9.70 11.17
C ARG A 62 11.22 8.65 11.80
N LYS A 63 11.33 7.47 11.19
CA LYS A 63 12.23 6.39 11.62
C LYS A 63 13.68 6.54 11.13
N GLY A 64 14.01 7.57 10.34
CA GLY A 64 15.35 7.78 9.80
C GLY A 64 15.79 6.76 8.75
N LEU A 65 14.86 6.05 8.12
CA LEU A 65 15.13 5.05 7.08
C LEU A 65 15.44 5.67 5.71
N ILE A 66 14.94 6.89 5.49
CA ILE A 66 15.21 7.71 4.30
C ILE A 66 15.48 9.15 4.75
N LYS A 67 16.29 9.87 3.96
CA LYS A 67 16.70 11.26 4.25
C LYS A 67 15.72 12.29 3.69
#